data_AF-A0A395GU37-F1
#
_entry.id   AF-A0A395GU37-F1
#
_cell.length_a   1.000
_cell.length_b   1.000
_cell.length_c   1.000
_cell.angle_alpha   90.00
_cell.angle_beta   90.00
_cell.angle_gamma   90.00
#
_symmetry.space_group_name_H-M   'P 1'
#
loop_
_entity.id
_entity.type
_entity.pdbx_description
1 polymer ?
#
loop_
_entity_poly.entity_id
_entity_poly.type
_entity_poly.pdbx_seq_one_letter_code
_entity_poly.pdbx_strand_id
1 'polypeptide(L)'
;MSRSFSTTVRAMLNIFWKNTQAIPEYETMITRSIEINPKLSKWAERVEVAGDEHDSEADPDLRVSGQIFNKEGMRITSGHWYKDGRVVYSRSSFNK
;
A
#
# COMPACT_ATOMS: atom_id res chain seq x y z
N MET A 1 -35.72 -2.60 7.84
CA MET A 1 -34.69 -3.19 6.97
C MET A 1 -33.32 -2.79 7.51
N SER A 2 -32.72 -3.62 8.36
CA SER A 2 -31.35 -3.47 8.83
C SER A 2 -30.41 -3.79 7.67
N ARG A 3 -29.66 -2.79 7.19
CA ARG A 3 -28.54 -3.02 6.27
C ARG A 3 -27.42 -3.65 7.11
N SER A 4 -27.35 -4.98 7.11
CA SER A 4 -26.18 -5.68 7.61
C SER A 4 -24.99 -5.27 6.75
N PHE A 5 -24.16 -4.37 7.26
CA PHE A 5 -22.82 -4.16 6.74
C PHE A 5 -22.07 -5.47 7.02
N SER A 6 -21.96 -6.30 6.00
CA SER A 6 -21.12 -7.48 6.05
C SER A 6 -19.68 -6.98 6.24
N THR A 7 -19.19 -7.00 7.48
CA THR A 7 -17.77 -6.89 7.78
C THR A 7 -17.13 -8.18 7.30
N THR A 8 -16.97 -8.31 5.97
CA THR A 8 -16.06 -9.30 5.39
C THR A 8 -14.73 -9.11 6.09
N VAL A 9 -14.34 -10.11 6.87
CA VAL A 9 -13.02 -10.23 7.48
C VAL A 9 -12.02 -10.02 6.35
N ARG A 10 -11.36 -8.85 6.35
CA ARG A 10 -10.28 -8.54 5.42
C ARG A 10 -9.19 -9.58 5.66
N ALA A 11 -8.69 -10.19 4.59
CA ALA A 11 -7.38 -10.82 4.67
C ALA A 11 -6.42 -9.76 5.26
N MET A 12 -5.81 -10.07 6.41
CA MET A 12 -4.85 -9.17 7.03
C MET A 12 -3.75 -8.91 6.01
N LEU A 13 -3.69 -7.68 5.51
CA LEU A 13 -2.64 -7.27 4.57
C LEU A 13 -1.30 -7.45 5.28
N ASN A 14 -0.45 -8.32 4.75
CA ASN A 14 0.85 -8.56 5.35
C ASN A 14 1.82 -7.49 4.87
N ILE A 15 2.19 -6.56 5.76
CA ILE A 15 3.17 -5.51 5.46
C ILE A 15 4.54 -5.94 5.99
N PHE A 16 5.53 -5.99 5.11
CA PHE A 16 6.91 -6.35 5.42
C PHE A 16 7.83 -5.17 5.14
N TRP A 17 8.53 -4.70 6.16
CA TRP A 17 9.54 -3.65 6.05
C TRP A 17 10.92 -4.27 5.82
N LYS A 18 11.54 -3.99 4.68
CA LYS A 18 12.88 -4.51 4.37
C LYS A 18 13.93 -3.72 5.12
N ASN A 19 14.75 -4.41 5.89
CA ASN A 19 15.94 -3.90 6.57
C ASN A 19 15.70 -2.70 7.50
N THR A 20 14.44 -2.43 7.85
CA THR A 20 13.99 -1.22 8.55
C THR A 20 12.85 -1.57 9.49
N GLN A 21 12.62 -0.72 10.48
CA GLN A 21 11.49 -0.89 11.39
C GLN A 21 10.21 -0.37 10.73
N ALA A 22 9.09 -0.99 11.09
CA ALA A 22 7.79 -0.50 10.67
C ALA A 22 7.55 0.93 11.15
N ILE A 23 7.14 1.81 10.23
CA ILE A 23 6.73 3.18 10.57
C ILE A 23 5.20 3.20 10.62
N PRO A 24 4.56 3.32 11.80
CA PRO A 24 3.11 3.14 11.97
C PRO A 24 2.24 4.06 11.12
N GLU A 25 2.69 5.30 10.89
CA GLU A 25 2.00 6.27 10.05
C GLU A 25 1.88 5.78 8.61
N TYR A 26 2.99 5.26 8.06
CA TYR A 26 3.04 4.70 6.72
C TYR A 26 2.29 3.38 6.62
N GLU A 27 2.33 2.52 7.64
CA GLU A 27 1.52 1.28 7.64
C GLU A 27 0.02 1.57 7.57
N THR A 28 -0.44 2.56 8.34
CA THR A 28 -1.83 2.99 8.33
C THR A 28 -2.22 3.53 6.95
N MET A 29 -1.35 4.34 6.35
CA MET A 29 -1.57 4.88 5.01
C MET A 29 -1.54 3.80 3.92
N ILE A 30 -0.58 2.86 3.97
CA ILE A 30 -0.49 1.72 3.07
C ILE A 30 -1.79 0.93 3.15
N THR A 31 -2.17 0.50 4.35
CA THR A 31 -3.40 -0.26 4.61
C THR A 31 -4.60 0.48 4.02
N ARG A 32 -4.81 1.74 4.41
CA ARG A 32 -5.93 2.54 3.91
C ARG A 32 -5.93 2.68 2.38
N SER A 33 -4.77 2.86 1.76
CA SER A 33 -4.67 3.02 0.30
C SER A 33 -5.06 1.75 -0.46
N ILE A 34 -4.68 0.57 0.05
CA ILE A 34 -5.09 -0.73 -0.50
C ILE A 34 -6.60 -0.92 -0.33
N GLU A 35 -7.09 -0.56 0.84
CA GLU A 35 -8.48 -0.72 1.25
C GLU A 35 -9.47 0.10 0.44
N ILE A 36 -9.15 1.35 0.13
CA ILE A 36 -10.01 2.23 -0.68
C ILE A 36 -9.94 1.87 -2.17
N ASN A 37 -8.86 1.22 -2.61
CA ASN A 37 -8.70 0.85 -4.01
C ASN A 37 -9.44 -0.49 -4.26
N PRO A 38 -10.52 -0.51 -5.06
CA PRO A 38 -11.35 -1.70 -5.22
C PRO A 38 -10.62 -2.86 -5.90
N LYS A 39 -9.56 -2.58 -6.66
CA LYS A 39 -8.73 -3.64 -7.27
C LYS A 39 -7.71 -4.17 -6.27
N LEU A 40 -7.03 -3.29 -5.55
CA LEU A 40 -6.01 -3.72 -4.60
C LEU A 40 -6.65 -4.42 -3.40
N SER A 41 -7.74 -3.91 -2.85
CA SER A 41 -8.46 -4.57 -1.74
C SER A 41 -8.93 -6.00 -2.06
N LYS A 42 -9.15 -6.32 -3.34
CA LYS A 42 -9.55 -7.67 -3.77
C LYS A 42 -8.37 -8.62 -4.00
N TRP A 43 -7.24 -8.09 -4.46
CA TRP A 43 -6.13 -8.91 -4.97
C TRP A 43 -4.86 -8.82 -4.15
N ALA A 44 -4.62 -7.71 -3.45
CA ALA A 44 -3.43 -7.48 -2.66
C ALA A 44 -3.51 -8.26 -1.35
N GLU A 45 -2.43 -8.97 -1.05
CA GLU A 45 -2.30 -9.76 0.17
C GLU A 45 -1.02 -9.43 0.94
N ARG A 46 -0.01 -8.92 0.23
CA ARG A 46 1.29 -8.60 0.80
C ARG A 46 1.84 -7.31 0.22
N VAL A 47 2.42 -6.48 1.08
CA VAL A 47 3.20 -5.30 0.70
C VAL A 47 4.61 -5.43 1.24
N GLU A 48 5.61 -5.32 0.37
CA GLU A 48 7.01 -5.24 0.78
C GLU A 48 7.51 -3.81 0.62
N VAL A 49 7.74 -3.13 1.74
CA VAL A 49 8.28 -1.77 1.79
C VAL A 49 9.81 -1.84 1.69
N ALA A 50 10.38 -1.01 0.82
CA ALA A 50 11.78 -1.07 0.41
C ALA A 50 12.77 -0.49 1.44
N GLY A 51 12.28 0.04 2.55
CA GLY A 51 13.12 0.65 3.58
C GLY A 51 12.48 1.89 4.17
N ASP A 52 13.34 2.76 4.67
CA ASP A 52 12.96 4.01 5.32
C ASP A 52 12.46 5.05 4.32
N GLU A 53 11.94 6.13 4.88
CA GLU A 53 11.60 7.35 4.16
C GLU A 53 12.82 7.86 3.38
N HIS A 54 12.65 8.07 2.08
CA HIS A 54 13.67 8.57 1.18
C HIS A 54 13.08 9.56 0.18
N ASP A 55 13.91 10.47 -0.27
CA ASP A 55 13.68 11.32 -1.43
C ASP A 55 14.52 10.82 -2.61
N SER A 56 14.41 11.52 -3.75
CA SER A 56 15.29 11.30 -4.89
C SER A 56 15.48 12.60 -5.64
N GLU A 57 16.56 12.74 -6.41
CA GLU A 57 16.79 13.96 -7.21
C GLU A 57 15.63 14.28 -8.17
N ALA A 58 14.93 13.25 -8.67
CA ALA A 58 13.78 13.38 -9.56
C ALA A 58 12.46 13.68 -8.82
N ASP A 59 12.41 13.47 -7.51
CA ASP A 59 11.22 13.64 -6.68
C ASP A 59 11.69 13.94 -5.24
N PRO A 60 11.80 15.24 -4.89
CA PRO A 60 12.35 15.70 -3.62
C PRO A 60 11.39 15.46 -2.44
N ASP A 61 10.17 14.99 -2.71
CA ASP A 61 9.20 14.73 -1.65
C ASP A 61 9.53 13.40 -0.96
N LEU A 62 9.65 13.48 0.37
CA LEU A 62 9.89 12.33 1.23
C LEU A 62 8.74 11.32 1.14
N ARG A 63 9.11 10.07 0.88
CA ARG A 63 8.18 8.96 0.68
C ARG A 63 8.76 7.64 1.13
N VAL A 64 7.88 6.66 1.33
CA VAL A 64 8.25 5.25 1.34
C VAL A 64 7.79 4.59 0.06
N SER A 65 8.60 3.66 -0.42
CA SER A 65 8.35 2.93 -1.67
C SER A 65 8.14 1.46 -1.34
N GLY A 66 7.20 0.80 -2.02
CA GLY A 66 6.95 -0.62 -1.78
C GLY A 66 6.32 -1.34 -2.96
N GLN A 67 6.38 -2.67 -2.90
CA GLN A 67 5.84 -3.58 -3.91
C GLN A 67 4.61 -4.29 -3.35
N ILE A 68 3.54 -4.29 -4.12
CA ILE A 68 2.27 -4.93 -3.73
C ILE A 68 2.14 -6.24 -4.51
N PHE A 69 1.91 -7.33 -3.78
CA PHE A 69 1.81 -8.68 -4.31
C PHE A 69 0.41 -9.24 -4.10
N ASN A 70 0.01 -10.10 -5.03
CA ASN A 70 -1.18 -10.93 -4.87
C ASN A 70 -0.88 -12.20 -4.08
N LYS A 71 -1.94 -12.98 -3.82
CA LYS A 71 -1.89 -14.30 -3.18
C LYS A 71 -0.96 -15.32 -3.84
N GLU A 72 -0.72 -15.16 -5.14
CA GLU A 72 0.15 -16.05 -5.93
C GLU A 72 1.62 -15.62 -5.85
N GLY A 73 1.94 -14.57 -5.08
CA GLY A 73 3.27 -13.98 -5.01
C GLY A 73 3.64 -13.14 -6.24
N MET A 74 2.68 -12.87 -7.14
CA MET A 74 2.89 -12.05 -8.33
C MET A 74 2.78 -10.57 -7.97
N ARG A 75 3.75 -9.77 -8.42
CA ARG A 75 3.72 -8.31 -8.24
C ARG A 75 2.57 -7.70 -9.05
N ILE A 76 1.65 -7.05 -8.35
CA ILE A 76 0.51 -6.33 -8.94
C ILE A 76 0.98 -4.96 -9.45
N THR A 77 1.64 -4.21 -8.56
CA THR A 77 2.15 -2.85 -8.80
C THR A 77 3.15 -2.45 -7.71
N SER A 78 3.74 -1.28 -7.83
CA SER A 78 4.47 -0.62 -6.74
C SER A 78 3.71 0.60 -6.27
N GLY A 79 3.76 0.89 -4.97
CA GLY A 79 3.21 2.10 -4.36
C GLY A 79 4.31 3.02 -3.88
N HIS A 80 4.09 4.31 -4.04
CA HIS A 80 4.83 5.39 -3.41
C HIS A 80 3.85 6.08 -2.47
N TRP A 81 4.19 6.14 -1.19
CA TRP A 81 3.38 6.77 -0.17
C TRP A 81 4.16 7.96 0.39
N TYR A 82 3.62 9.15 0.21
CA TYR A 82 4.26 10.41 0.56
C TYR A 82 3.78 10.89 1.93
N LYS A 83 4.63 11.64 2.62
CA LYS A 83 4.32 12.15 3.97
C LYS A 83 3.08 13.05 4.04
N ASP A 84 2.77 13.74 2.95
CA ASP A 84 1.59 14.60 2.84
C ASP A 84 0.28 13.84 2.57
N GLY A 85 0.33 12.51 2.51
CA GLY A 85 -0.82 11.64 2.28
C GLY A 85 -1.08 11.33 0.80
N ARG A 86 -0.27 11.86 -0.13
CA ARG A 86 -0.35 11.43 -1.54
C ARG A 86 0.07 9.96 -1.65
N VAL A 87 -0.63 9.23 -2.51
CA VAL A 87 -0.30 7.85 -2.86
C VAL A 87 -0.25 7.73 -4.37
N VAL A 88 0.87 7.25 -4.90
CA VAL A 88 1.08 7.09 -6.33
C VAL A 88 1.49 5.66 -6.62
N TYR A 89 0.69 4.96 -7.40
CA TYR A 89 1.02 3.64 -7.89
C TYR A 89 1.79 3.72 -9.21
N SER A 90 2.77 2.84 -9.39
CA SER A 90 3.57 2.77 -10.62
C SER A 90 2.72 2.38 -11.83
N ARG A 91 1.61 1.66 -11.62
CA ARG A 91 0.68 1.30 -12.69
C ARG A 91 -0.52 2.26 -12.63
N SER A 92 -0.62 3.11 -13.64
CA SER A 92 -1.64 4.17 -13.75
C SER A 92 -3.09 3.70 -13.64
N SER A 93 -3.37 2.43 -13.92
CA SER A 93 -4.71 1.84 -13.78
C SER A 93 -5.22 1.75 -12.34
N PHE A 94 -4.37 2.04 -11.35
CA PHE A 94 -4.69 2.14 -9.93
C PHE A 94 -4.75 3.58 -9.40
N ASN A 95 -4.33 4.59 -10.16
CA ASN A 95 -4.38 6.02 -9.77
C ASN A 95 -5.67 6.71 -10.24
N LYS A 96 -6.78 5.97 -10.36
CA LYS A 96 -8.05 6.49 -10.88
C LYS A 96 -9.04 6.80 -9.77
#